data_AF-A0A554J2I9-F1
#
_entry.id   AF-A0A554J2I9-F1
#
_cell.length_a   1.000
_cell.length_b   1.000
_cell.length_c   1.000
_cell.angle_alpha   90.00
_cell.angle_beta   90.00
_cell.angle_gamma   90.00
#
_symmetry.space_group_name_H-M   'P 1'
#
loop_
_entity.id
_entity.type
_entity.pdbx_description
1 polymer ?
#
loop_
_entity_poly.entity_id
_entity_poly.type
_entity_poly.pdbx_seq_one_letter_code
_entity_poly.pdbx_strand_id
1 'polypeptide(L)'
;MSNKQEARRRDAPPSDAIKASIGAIVTAVPEGKTPFAVAFPLPESVTADLTAKTSITFSLSYWKGDTPLEFGQVVALEKIQRFTHGWRAKLARPVEPTNSSKQ
;
A
#
# COMPACT_ATOMS: atom_id res chain seq x y z
N MET A 1 -16.60 -10.41 43.09
CA MET A 1 -16.10 -9.31 42.23
C MET A 1 -14.68 -9.64 41.80
N SER A 2 -14.26 -9.11 40.65
CA SER A 2 -12.88 -9.09 40.10
C SER A 2 -12.42 -10.36 39.38
N ASN A 3 -12.57 -10.47 38.06
CA ASN A 3 -11.92 -9.72 36.96
C ASN A 3 -10.53 -10.28 36.63
N LYS A 4 -10.48 -11.14 35.60
CA LYS A 4 -9.28 -11.39 34.78
C LYS A 4 -9.76 -11.81 33.39
N GLN A 5 -10.14 -10.81 32.60
CA GLN A 5 -10.17 -10.92 31.15
C GLN A 5 -8.73 -11.18 30.70
N GLU A 6 -8.41 -12.44 30.50
CA GLU A 6 -7.19 -12.89 29.85
C GLU A 6 -7.31 -12.60 28.35
N ALA A 7 -7.24 -11.31 28.03
CA ALA A 7 -7.24 -10.82 26.66
C ALA A 7 -5.91 -11.23 26.03
N ARG A 8 -5.98 -12.35 25.28
CA ARG A 8 -5.11 -12.74 24.17
C ARG A 8 -4.09 -11.67 23.80
N ARG A 9 -2.88 -11.77 24.36
CA ARG A 9 -1.70 -11.17 23.74
C ARG A 9 -1.48 -11.90 22.42
N ARG A 10 -2.18 -11.45 21.37
CA ARG A 10 -1.73 -11.74 20.01
C ARG A 10 -0.43 -10.98 19.89
N ASP A 11 0.68 -11.70 19.81
CA ASP A 11 1.91 -11.23 19.19
C ASP A 11 1.53 -10.52 17.89
N ALA A 12 1.35 -9.20 17.98
CA ALA A 12 1.33 -8.37 16.79
C ALA A 12 2.73 -8.50 16.21
N PRO A 13 2.89 -8.95 14.95
CA PRO A 13 4.20 -8.90 14.32
C PRO A 13 4.72 -7.47 14.45
N PRO A 14 6.05 -7.28 14.61
CA PRO A 14 6.62 -5.95 14.71
C PRO A 14 6.03 -5.12 13.58
N SER A 15 5.40 -4.01 13.96
CA SER A 15 4.71 -3.12 13.03
C SER A 15 5.80 -2.32 12.31
N ASP A 16 6.62 -3.02 11.52
CA ASP A 16 7.66 -2.44 10.68
C ASP A 16 6.96 -1.78 9.51
N ALA A 17 6.35 -0.64 9.83
CA ALA A 17 5.79 0.26 8.86
C ALA A 17 6.94 0.79 8.02
N ILE A 18 6.93 0.50 6.74
CA ILE A 18 7.88 1.08 5.80
C ILE A 18 7.54 2.57 5.73
N LYS A 19 8.49 3.39 6.20
CA LYS A 19 8.34 4.85 6.31
C LYS A 19 8.60 5.57 4.99
N ALA A 20 9.27 4.91 4.05
CA ALA A 20 9.55 5.44 2.72
C ALA A 20 8.32 5.38 1.81
N SER A 21 8.28 6.29 0.84
CA SER A 21 7.38 6.19 -0.32
C SER A 21 7.93 5.15 -1.28
N ILE A 22 7.11 4.17 -1.66
CA ILE A 22 7.47 3.11 -2.60
C ILE A 22 6.67 3.31 -3.89
N GLY A 23 7.35 3.36 -5.03
CA GLY A 23 6.69 3.32 -6.33
C GLY A 23 6.11 1.93 -6.58
N ALA A 24 4.83 1.86 -6.95
CA ALA A 24 4.14 0.62 -7.23
C ALA A 24 3.21 0.76 -8.43
N ILE A 25 3.08 -0.31 -9.21
CA ILE A 25 2.18 -0.37 -10.37
C ILE A 25 0.86 -1.01 -9.99
N VAL A 26 -0.26 -0.36 -10.29
CA VAL A 26 -1.61 -0.90 -10.05
C VAL A 26 -1.87 -2.06 -11.02
N THR A 27 -2.21 -3.23 -10.49
CA THR A 27 -2.50 -4.43 -11.29
C THR A 27 -3.90 -4.99 -11.08
N ALA A 28 -4.66 -4.46 -10.13
CA ALA A 28 -6.07 -4.80 -9.98
C ALA A 28 -6.84 -3.68 -9.29
N VAL A 29 -7.96 -3.31 -9.88
CA VAL A 29 -9.01 -2.48 -9.29
C VAL A 29 -10.27 -3.35 -9.31
N PRO A 30 -10.60 -4.06 -8.20
CA PRO A 30 -11.76 -4.93 -8.17
C PRO A 30 -13.02 -4.13 -8.46
N GLU A 31 -13.76 -4.52 -9.49
CA GLU A 31 -15.07 -3.95 -9.79
C GLU A 31 -16.05 -4.39 -8.69
N GLY A 32 -16.62 -3.43 -7.95
CA GLY A 32 -17.60 -3.72 -6.90
C GLY A 32 -17.60 -2.72 -5.74
N LYS A 33 -18.26 -3.12 -4.64
CA LYS A 33 -18.45 -2.27 -3.44
C LYS A 33 -17.18 -2.06 -2.60
N THR A 34 -16.09 -2.73 -2.91
CA THR A 34 -14.87 -2.67 -2.11
C THR A 34 -13.88 -1.68 -2.68
N PRO A 35 -13.63 -0.54 -2.00
CA PRO A 35 -12.78 0.54 -2.51
C PRO A 35 -11.32 0.23 -2.18
N PHE A 36 -10.73 -0.78 -2.80
CA PHE A 36 -9.30 -1.04 -2.70
C PHE A 36 -8.69 -1.35 -4.06
N ALA A 37 -7.38 -1.17 -4.16
CA ALA A 37 -6.61 -1.59 -5.32
C ALA A 37 -5.39 -2.39 -4.87
N VAL A 38 -4.86 -3.17 -5.80
CA VAL A 38 -3.64 -3.97 -5.62
C VAL A 38 -2.56 -3.35 -6.48
N ALA A 39 -1.39 -3.15 -5.89
CA ALA A 39 -0.20 -2.73 -6.60
C ALA A 39 1.02 -3.55 -6.21
N PHE A 40 2.01 -3.58 -7.10
CA PHE A 40 3.28 -4.27 -6.91
C PHE A 40 4.42 -3.27 -6.95
N PRO A 41 5.41 -3.33 -6.04
CA PRO A 41 6.58 -2.47 -6.08
C PRO A 41 7.27 -2.51 -7.44
N LEU A 42 7.69 -1.34 -7.91
CA LEU A 42 8.58 -1.23 -9.06
C LEU A 42 9.96 -1.82 -8.71
N PRO A 43 10.70 -2.39 -9.67
CA PRO A 43 12.02 -2.97 -9.45
C PRO A 43 13.01 -2.02 -8.74
N GLU A 44 12.95 -0.73 -9.05
CA GLU A 44 13.77 0.33 -8.44
C GLU A 44 13.33 0.73 -7.02
N SER A 45 12.10 0.37 -6.63
CA SER A 45 11.51 0.69 -5.33
C SER A 45 11.48 -0.52 -4.38
N VAL A 46 12.09 -1.64 -4.76
CA VAL A 46 12.18 -2.81 -3.88
C VAL A 46 13.03 -2.49 -2.66
N THR A 47 12.66 -3.09 -1.52
CA THR A 47 13.36 -2.97 -0.25
C THR A 47 13.68 -4.36 0.28
N ALA A 48 14.34 -4.45 1.44
CA ALA A 48 14.57 -5.74 2.11
C ALA A 48 13.25 -6.49 2.39
N ASP A 49 12.15 -5.77 2.62
CA ASP A 49 10.85 -6.33 3.01
C ASP A 49 9.85 -6.46 1.84
N LEU A 50 10.00 -5.63 0.80
CA LEU A 50 9.10 -5.57 -0.35
C LEU A 50 9.86 -5.88 -1.64
N THR A 51 9.51 -7.00 -2.27
CA THR A 51 10.01 -7.38 -3.58
C THR A 51 9.02 -6.97 -4.68
N ALA A 52 9.43 -7.02 -5.94
CA ALA A 52 8.54 -6.79 -7.09
C ALA A 52 7.36 -7.80 -7.17
N LYS A 53 7.40 -8.89 -6.41
CA LYS A 53 6.32 -9.89 -6.30
C LYS A 53 5.44 -9.68 -5.08
N THR A 54 5.77 -8.72 -4.22
CA THR A 54 4.99 -8.44 -3.02
C THR A 54 3.74 -7.66 -3.41
N SER A 55 2.56 -8.26 -3.22
CA SER A 55 1.30 -7.56 -3.41
C SER A 55 1.02 -6.61 -2.25
N ILE A 56 0.72 -5.35 -2.57
CA ILE A 56 0.37 -4.32 -1.61
C ILE A 56 -1.02 -3.82 -1.95
N THR A 57 -1.92 -3.93 -0.98
CA THR A 57 -3.28 -3.41 -1.11
C THR A 57 -3.38 -2.01 -0.52
N PHE A 58 -4.19 -1.14 -1.11
CA PHE A 58 -4.48 0.16 -0.53
C PHE A 58 -5.94 0.53 -0.77
N SER A 59 -6.54 1.27 0.14
CA SER A 59 -7.93 1.68 -0.01
C SER A 59 -8.03 2.94 -0.86
N LEU A 60 -8.97 2.94 -1.80
CA LEU A 60 -9.35 4.11 -2.59
C LEU A 60 -9.96 5.22 -1.72
N SER A 61 -10.48 4.89 -0.53
CA SER A 61 -10.93 5.90 0.44
C SER A 61 -9.80 6.76 1.00
N TYR A 62 -8.54 6.32 0.89
CA TYR A 62 -7.35 7.08 1.26
C TYR A 62 -6.50 7.49 0.06
N TRP A 63 -7.08 7.42 -1.14
CA TRP A 63 -6.47 7.95 -2.35
C TRP A 63 -6.36 9.47 -2.25
N LYS A 64 -5.17 9.99 -2.57
CA LYS A 64 -4.85 11.43 -2.50
C LYS A 64 -4.62 12.06 -3.88
N GLY A 65 -5.02 11.40 -4.97
CA GLY A 65 -4.96 11.95 -6.32
C GLY A 65 -6.27 12.58 -6.73
N ASP A 66 -6.18 13.64 -7.54
CA ASP A 66 -7.35 14.22 -8.23
C ASP A 66 -7.76 13.38 -9.46
N THR A 67 -6.88 12.50 -9.93
CA THR A 67 -7.16 11.59 -11.04
C THR A 67 -7.78 10.29 -10.56
N PRO A 68 -8.69 9.67 -11.35
CA PRO A 68 -9.13 8.32 -11.12
C PRO A 68 -7.95 7.34 -11.11
N LEU A 69 -8.07 6.27 -10.32
CA LEU A 69 -7.07 5.21 -10.32
C LEU A 69 -7.25 4.33 -11.56
N GLU A 70 -6.16 4.09 -12.29
CA GLU A 70 -6.16 3.28 -13.51
C GLU A 70 -5.25 2.05 -13.38
N PHE A 71 -5.59 0.99 -14.13
CA PHE A 71 -4.70 -0.17 -14.27
C PHE A 71 -3.41 0.24 -14.97
N GLY A 72 -2.27 -0.23 -14.47
CA GLY A 72 -0.95 0.14 -14.99
C GLY A 72 -0.43 1.48 -14.49
N GLN A 73 -1.21 2.24 -13.74
CA GLN A 73 -0.79 3.51 -13.18
C GLN A 73 0.31 3.29 -12.12
N VAL A 74 1.33 4.14 -12.16
CA VAL A 74 2.36 4.20 -11.12
C VAL A 74 1.87 5.08 -9.98
N VAL A 75 1.92 4.54 -8.77
CA VAL A 75 1.48 5.21 -7.55
C VAL A 75 2.57 5.17 -6.49
N ALA A 76 2.64 6.22 -5.68
CA ALA A 76 3.49 6.25 -4.51
C ALA A 76 2.67 5.75 -3.31
N LEU A 77 3.13 4.68 -2.69
CA LEU A 77 2.55 4.08 -1.50
C LEU A 77 3.34 4.48 -0.27
N GLU A 78 2.65 4.91 0.78
CA GLU A 78 3.27 5.33 2.05
C GLU A 78 2.64 4.61 3.25
N LYS A 79 3.42 4.53 4.34
CA LYS A 79 3.03 3.88 5.60
C LYS A 79 2.57 2.44 5.35
N ILE A 80 3.38 1.71 4.59
CA ILE A 80 3.09 0.32 4.20
C ILE A 80 3.34 -0.57 5.41
N GLN A 81 2.34 -1.36 5.80
CA GLN A 81 2.38 -2.22 6.99
C GLN A 81 2.02 -3.65 6.61
N ARG A 82 2.64 -4.61 7.31
CA ARG A 82 2.32 -6.02 7.18
C ARG A 82 1.11 -6.38 8.04
N PHE A 83 0.13 -7.04 7.43
CA PHE A 83 -1.07 -7.58 8.10
C PHE A 83 -1.11 -9.10 7.95
N THR A 84 -2.04 -9.75 8.66
CA THR A 84 -2.24 -11.21 8.63
C THR A 84 -2.44 -11.78 7.22
N HIS A 85 -2.97 -10.98 6.29
CA HIS A 85 -3.31 -11.39 4.92
C HIS A 85 -2.53 -10.63 3.84
N GLY A 86 -1.34 -10.11 4.16
CA GLY A 86 -0.47 -9.42 3.20
C GLY A 86 -0.16 -7.98 3.57
N TRP A 87 0.42 -7.23 2.63
CA TRP A 87 0.85 -5.86 2.86
C TRP A 87 -0.24 -4.86 2.50
N ARG A 88 -0.34 -3.79 3.29
CA ARG A 88 -1.29 -2.70 3.04
C ARG A 88 -0.63 -1.35 3.17
N ALA A 89 -0.87 -0.46 2.21
CA ALA A 89 -0.52 0.95 2.33
C ALA A 89 -1.69 1.73 2.94
N LYS A 90 -1.38 2.68 3.83
CA LYS A 90 -2.39 3.60 4.37
C LYS A 90 -2.65 4.80 3.49
N LEU A 91 -1.68 5.13 2.64
CA LEU A 91 -1.73 6.29 1.77
C LEU A 91 -1.27 5.86 0.39
N ALA A 92 -1.99 6.33 -0.63
CA ALA A 92 -1.65 6.14 -2.02
C ALA A 92 -1.93 7.44 -2.78
N ARG A 93 -1.01 7.81 -3.67
CA ARG A 93 -1.14 8.99 -4.53
C ARG A 93 -0.56 8.69 -5.91
N PRO A 94 -1.04 9.36 -6.97
CA PRO A 94 -0.45 9.21 -8.29
C PRO A 94 0.99 9.69 -8.25
N VAL A 95 1.91 8.97 -8.88
CA VAL A 95 3.19 9.54 -9.26
C VAL A 95 2.90 10.30 -10.54
N GLU A 96 2.81 11.62 -10.45
CA GLU A 96 2.82 12.43 -11.67
C GLU A 96 4.07 12.02 -12.45
N PRO A 97 3.96 11.70 -13.76
CA PRO A 97 5.15 11.59 -14.56
C PRO A 97 5.83 12.96 -14.41
N THR A 98 6.98 13.00 -13.72
CA THR A 98 7.84 14.18 -13.73
C THR A 98 8.07 14.42 -15.19
N ASN A 99 7.35 15.38 -15.76
CA ASN A 99 7.53 15.78 -17.12
C ASN A 99 8.84 16.56 -17.09
N SER A 100 9.95 15.84 -17.02
CA SER A 100 11.29 16.29 -17.41
C SER A 100 11.30 16.43 -18.93
N SER A 101 10.33 17.17 -19.46
CA SER A 101 10.26 17.69 -20.81
C SER A 101 10.13 19.19 -20.67
N LYS A 102 11.27 19.83 -20.41
CA LYS A 102 11.59 21.27 -20.49
C LYS A 102 13.03 21.36 -20.00
N GLN A 103 14.07 21.67 -20.78
CA GLN A 103 14.25 22.20 -22.14
C GLN A 103 15.60 21.68 -22.64
#